data_AF-A0A7X0H6Q4-F1
#
_entry.id   AF-A0A7X0H6Q4-F1
#
_cell.length_a   1.000
_cell.length_b   1.000
_cell.length_c   1.000
_cell.angle_alpha   90.00
_cell.angle_beta   90.00
_cell.angle_gamma   90.00
#
_symmetry.space_group_name_H-M   'P 1'
#
loop_
_entity.id
_entity.type
_entity.pdbx_description
1 polymer ?
#
loop_
_entity_poly.entity_id
_entity_poly.type
_entity_poly.pdbx_seq_one_letter_code
_entity_poly.pdbx_strand_id
1 'polypeptide(L)'
;MYKLLLILKYLRRKLAPLFAAVAVMLCTAMVIIVMSVMGGFLDQFRESARNLTGDVIVEGSLQGFEQYEELLAAILELPEIQNGTPLIETYGLINFRDNAKPVRVQGVDMAKLEEIVGYKHTLMWTPDELLELPKEILGEDSKRYQQIKEQITREHPIDPGRDEEGQRQGLPEALIGIEVNPYHYRDELGNYNIDSTWARAPMALTVVPLTSGGTASLEQERREFVVVNEFKSGLFDIDGQYVFVPFDTLQKMLAMDQRKGFDTEGFDPETGLGGKEIVIPGRANRLVLKVAPGVEVLDARNRVQKTIADFYDAQDNLLLARPRALTWEDVHGQIIGAVKNEKNLVSFLFGVISLVAIFMVATTFYTLIQDKTRDIGILRAIGATRKGILGLFVGYGLAIGVIGAVGGAALGVGVVRALNLVQHFLGHYLGVTSLLIGSAVLGAVLGLILAILIGFRQRRMVFWIKRIPALGALLLFLPSLVVVLSMSQVYAWLNENIRFVMWDPQTYFFDRIPDRIDPLEITLVSVGMIVSCVIGSLIPALIASSLEPVETLRYE
;
A
#
# COMPACT_ATOMS: atom_id res chain seq x y z
N MET A 1 -43.36 -15.31 -17.19
CA MET A 1 -42.55 -16.25 -18.00
C MET A 1 -42.27 -15.78 -19.43
N TYR A 2 -43.26 -15.40 -20.24
CA TYR A 2 -43.04 -15.09 -21.68
C TYR A 2 -42.07 -13.92 -21.95
N LYS A 3 -42.12 -12.86 -21.12
CA LYS A 3 -41.20 -11.70 -21.20
C LYS A 3 -39.73 -12.11 -21.04
N LEU A 4 -39.43 -13.01 -20.10
CA LEU A 4 -38.06 -13.49 -19.83
C LEU A 4 -37.52 -14.32 -21.02
N LEU A 5 -38.35 -15.17 -21.61
CA LEU A 5 -37.98 -15.99 -22.78
C LEU A 5 -37.67 -15.13 -24.01
N LEU A 6 -38.42 -14.04 -24.21
CA LEU A 6 -38.14 -13.07 -25.28
C LEU A 6 -36.82 -12.34 -25.05
N ILE A 7 -36.53 -11.93 -23.81
CA ILE A 7 -35.26 -11.28 -23.44
C ILE A 7 -34.08 -12.24 -23.68
N LEU A 8 -34.17 -13.50 -23.26
CA LEU A 8 -33.11 -14.48 -23.51
C LEU A 8 -32.90 -14.77 -25.00
N LYS A 9 -34.00 -14.89 -25.78
CA LYS A 9 -33.93 -15.18 -27.22
C LYS A 9 -33.29 -14.06 -28.02
N TYR A 10 -33.63 -12.81 -27.73
CA TYR A 10 -33.05 -11.67 -28.43
C TYR A 10 -31.58 -11.43 -28.00
N LEU A 11 -31.20 -11.75 -26.74
CA LEU A 11 -29.83 -11.54 -26.22
C LEU A 11 -28.83 -12.46 -26.91
N ARG A 12 -29.25 -13.69 -27.23
CA ARG A 12 -28.42 -14.70 -27.91
C ARG A 12 -28.33 -14.53 -29.44
N ARG A 13 -29.24 -13.80 -30.08
CA ARG A 13 -29.31 -13.75 -31.56
C ARG A 13 -28.57 -12.57 -32.20
N LYS A 14 -28.18 -11.54 -31.44
CA LYS A 14 -27.48 -10.36 -31.96
C LYS A 14 -26.21 -10.10 -31.14
N LEU A 15 -25.13 -9.69 -31.81
CA LEU A 15 -23.84 -9.40 -31.18
C LEU A 15 -23.82 -8.05 -30.42
N ALA A 16 -24.65 -7.08 -30.81
CA ALA A 16 -24.63 -5.73 -30.21
C ALA A 16 -24.86 -5.71 -28.68
N PRO A 17 -25.86 -6.43 -28.12
CA PRO A 17 -26.04 -6.54 -26.67
C PRO A 17 -24.88 -7.23 -25.94
N LEU A 18 -24.17 -8.15 -26.61
CA LEU A 18 -23.00 -8.82 -26.04
C LEU A 18 -21.83 -7.84 -25.90
N PHE A 19 -21.61 -6.96 -26.87
CA PHE A 19 -20.59 -5.91 -26.76
C PHE A 19 -20.88 -4.93 -25.62
N ALA A 20 -22.15 -4.55 -25.42
CA ALA A 20 -22.53 -3.73 -24.26
C ALA A 20 -22.28 -4.47 -22.94
N ALA A 21 -22.62 -5.76 -22.86
CA ALA A 21 -22.35 -6.57 -21.66
C ALA A 21 -20.85 -6.69 -21.36
N VAL A 22 -20.01 -6.92 -22.38
CA VAL A 22 -18.55 -6.98 -22.24
C VAL A 22 -17.97 -5.62 -21.82
N ALA A 23 -18.47 -4.52 -22.37
CA ALA A 23 -17.99 -3.20 -21.98
C ALA A 23 -18.34 -2.87 -20.52
N VAL A 24 -19.57 -3.17 -20.09
CA VAL A 24 -19.97 -3.04 -18.67
C VAL A 24 -19.14 -3.97 -17.78
N MET A 25 -18.87 -5.19 -18.23
CA MET A 25 -18.00 -6.16 -17.53
C MET A 25 -16.60 -5.60 -17.30
N LEU A 26 -15.96 -5.07 -18.34
CA LEU A 26 -14.62 -4.48 -18.26
C LEU A 26 -14.59 -3.23 -17.38
N CYS A 27 -15.60 -2.35 -17.50
CA CYS A 27 -15.72 -1.17 -16.64
C CYS A 27 -15.86 -1.56 -15.16
N THR A 28 -16.74 -2.52 -14.86
CA THR A 28 -16.96 -3.01 -13.48
C THR A 28 -15.68 -3.63 -12.92
N ALA A 29 -15.00 -4.48 -13.71
CA ALA A 29 -13.76 -5.11 -13.30
C ALA A 29 -12.66 -4.09 -13.01
N MET A 30 -12.48 -3.10 -13.88
CA MET A 30 -11.48 -2.03 -13.72
C MET A 30 -11.69 -1.27 -12.41
N VAL A 31 -12.94 -0.87 -12.12
CA VAL A 31 -13.28 -0.14 -10.88
C VAL A 31 -12.94 -0.98 -9.65
N ILE A 32 -13.31 -2.27 -9.67
CA ILE A 32 -13.05 -3.18 -8.55
C ILE A 32 -11.55 -3.38 -8.34
N ILE A 33 -10.77 -3.57 -9.41
CA ILE A 33 -9.31 -3.75 -9.32
C ILE A 33 -8.68 -2.54 -8.64
N VAL A 34 -9.01 -1.33 -9.10
CA VAL A 34 -8.38 -0.11 -8.58
C VAL A 34 -8.82 0.19 -7.15
N MET A 35 -10.10 0.02 -6.81
CA MET A 35 -10.55 0.17 -5.42
C MET A 35 -9.89 -0.85 -4.50
N SER A 36 -9.72 -2.09 -4.96
CA SER A 36 -9.07 -3.15 -4.20
C SER A 36 -7.58 -2.87 -3.95
N VAL A 37 -6.84 -2.38 -4.96
CA VAL A 37 -5.41 -2.06 -4.82
C VAL A 37 -5.23 -0.86 -3.89
N MET A 38 -5.99 0.22 -4.09
CA MET A 38 -5.89 1.42 -3.25
C MET A 38 -6.37 1.18 -1.82
N GLY A 39 -7.44 0.40 -1.66
CA GLY A 39 -7.94 -0.04 -0.36
C GLY A 39 -6.95 -0.94 0.36
N GLY A 40 -6.34 -1.89 -0.36
CA GLY A 40 -5.28 -2.75 0.15
C GLY A 40 -4.08 -1.97 0.63
N PHE A 41 -3.62 -1.00 -0.16
CA PHE A 41 -2.49 -0.13 0.21
C PHE A 41 -2.77 0.57 1.54
N LEU A 42 -3.95 1.21 1.64
CA LEU A 42 -4.29 2.00 2.82
C LEU A 42 -4.41 1.13 4.06
N ASP A 43 -4.98 -0.07 3.94
CA ASP A 43 -5.15 -0.98 5.05
C ASP A 43 -3.81 -1.59 5.49
N GLN A 44 -2.98 -2.05 4.55
CA GLN A 44 -1.64 -2.57 4.87
C GLN A 44 -0.77 -1.49 5.51
N PHE A 45 -0.83 -0.25 5.00
CA PHE A 45 -0.12 0.86 5.60
C PHE A 45 -0.62 1.17 7.01
N ARG A 46 -1.94 1.21 7.24
CA ARG A 46 -2.51 1.47 8.58
C ARG A 46 -2.16 0.37 9.57
N GLU A 47 -2.26 -0.88 9.15
CA GLU A 47 -1.91 -2.03 9.97
C GLU A 47 -0.43 -1.97 10.35
N SER A 48 0.45 -1.76 9.38
CA SER A 48 1.90 -1.62 9.63
C SER A 48 2.21 -0.43 10.55
N ALA A 49 1.59 0.73 10.32
CA ALA A 49 1.79 1.93 11.14
C ALA A 49 1.34 1.72 12.60
N ARG A 50 0.18 1.05 12.82
CA ARG A 50 -0.31 0.70 14.17
C ARG A 50 0.61 -0.31 14.86
N ASN A 51 1.04 -1.33 14.13
CA ASN A 51 1.90 -2.41 14.61
C ASN A 51 3.37 -2.00 14.80
N LEU A 52 3.71 -0.72 14.68
CA LEU A 52 5.08 -0.24 14.90
C LEU A 52 5.16 0.96 15.85
N THR A 53 4.11 1.80 15.89
CA THR A 53 4.19 3.10 16.57
C THR A 53 3.43 3.13 17.91
N GLY A 54 2.59 2.12 18.20
CA GLY A 54 1.66 2.16 19.34
C GLY A 54 0.43 3.03 19.06
N ASP A 55 -0.59 2.99 19.93
CA ASP A 55 -1.87 3.66 19.66
C ASP A 55 -1.78 5.18 19.87
N VAL A 56 -1.13 5.59 20.97
CA VAL A 56 -0.85 6.98 21.32
C VAL A 56 0.63 7.12 21.65
N ILE A 57 1.25 8.18 21.14
CA ILE A 57 2.66 8.51 21.39
C ILE A 57 2.73 9.88 22.04
N VAL A 58 3.52 10.00 23.09
CA VAL A 58 3.96 11.29 23.61
C VAL A 58 5.29 11.62 22.99
N GLU A 59 5.35 12.62 22.12
CA GLU A 59 6.53 12.99 21.36
C GLU A 59 7.13 14.30 21.89
N GLY A 60 8.42 14.25 22.22
CA GLY A 60 9.26 15.40 22.57
C GLY A 60 10.32 15.68 21.50
N SER A 61 11.21 16.62 21.79
CA SER A 61 12.36 16.93 20.93
C SER A 61 13.46 15.88 21.04
N LEU A 62 14.42 15.85 20.11
CA LEU A 62 15.52 14.88 20.10
C LEU A 62 16.41 14.91 21.37
N GLN A 63 16.47 16.05 22.06
CA GLN A 63 17.16 16.19 23.35
C GLN A 63 16.42 15.51 24.52
N GLY A 64 15.20 15.02 24.29
CA GLY A 64 14.34 14.46 25.31
C GLY A 64 13.75 15.48 26.26
N PHE A 65 12.83 15.01 27.09
CA PHE A 65 12.30 15.73 28.23
C PHE A 65 12.64 14.96 29.51
N GLU A 66 12.79 15.73 30.59
CA GLU A 66 13.07 15.22 31.92
C GLU A 66 11.79 14.64 32.55
N GLN A 67 11.95 13.84 33.61
CA GLN A 67 10.84 13.28 34.40
C GLN A 67 9.87 12.39 33.58
N TYR A 68 10.41 11.69 32.59
CA TYR A 68 9.62 10.81 31.75
C TYR A 68 8.99 9.65 32.53
N GLU A 69 9.61 9.23 33.64
CA GLU A 69 9.11 8.14 34.49
C GLU A 69 7.88 8.57 35.29
N GLU A 70 7.93 9.75 35.91
CA GLU A 70 6.82 10.32 36.66
C GLU A 70 5.65 10.69 35.74
N LEU A 71 5.94 11.25 34.56
CA LEU A 71 4.92 11.52 33.55
C LEU A 71 4.28 10.22 33.06
N LEU A 72 5.06 9.18 32.78
CA LEU A 72 4.53 7.89 32.37
C LEU A 72 3.67 7.28 33.48
N ALA A 73 4.10 7.34 34.74
CA ALA A 73 3.31 6.88 35.87
C ALA A 73 1.96 7.60 35.97
N ALA A 74 1.95 8.93 35.85
CA ALA A 74 0.72 9.73 35.85
C ALA A 74 -0.22 9.39 34.67
N ILE A 75 0.34 9.05 33.51
CA ILE A 75 -0.43 8.63 32.34
C ILE A 75 -1.03 7.22 32.54
N LEU A 76 -0.30 6.31 33.19
CA LEU A 76 -0.77 4.94 33.47
C LEU A 76 -1.88 4.89 34.52
N GLU A 77 -2.07 5.95 35.31
CA GLU A 77 -3.23 6.07 36.20
C GLU A 77 -4.55 6.34 35.46
N LEU A 78 -4.48 6.73 34.17
CA LEU A 78 -5.68 6.95 33.36
C LEU A 78 -6.34 5.62 33.00
N PRO A 79 -7.67 5.47 33.19
CA PRO A 79 -8.37 4.23 32.88
C PRO A 79 -8.38 3.88 31.38
N GLU A 80 -8.03 4.82 30.50
CA GLU A 80 -7.95 4.59 29.06
C GLU A 80 -6.61 4.09 28.57
N ILE A 81 -5.59 4.09 29.40
CA ILE A 81 -4.27 3.61 29.03
C ILE A 81 -4.08 2.26 29.71
N GLN A 82 -3.83 1.23 28.89
CA GLN A 82 -3.60 -0.12 29.37
C GLN A 82 -2.15 -0.32 29.80
N ASN A 83 -1.21 0.19 29.01
CA ASN A 83 0.22 0.00 29.24
C ASN A 83 1.03 1.09 28.52
N GLY A 84 2.30 1.23 28.87
CA GLY A 84 3.19 2.22 28.26
C GLY A 84 4.66 1.98 28.59
N THR A 85 5.53 2.42 27.68
CA THR A 85 6.98 2.29 27.84
C THR A 85 7.69 3.56 27.37
N PRO A 86 8.79 3.98 28.03
CA PRO A 86 9.65 5.01 27.48
C PRO A 86 10.41 4.45 26.28
N LEU A 87 10.69 5.35 25.33
CA LEU A 87 11.43 5.07 24.12
C LEU A 87 12.35 6.26 23.82
N ILE A 88 13.57 5.95 23.37
CA ILE A 88 14.51 6.93 22.86
C ILE A 88 14.66 6.71 21.38
N GLU A 89 14.46 7.76 20.59
CA GLU A 89 14.64 7.70 19.15
C GLU A 89 15.68 8.71 18.68
N THR A 90 16.68 8.25 17.95
CA THR A 90 17.72 9.12 17.42
C THR A 90 18.15 8.69 16.02
N TYR A 91 19.05 9.45 15.42
CA TYR A 91 19.72 9.08 14.18
C TYR A 91 21.14 8.64 14.50
N GLY A 92 21.56 7.55 13.85
CA GLY A 92 22.88 6.97 14.02
C GLY A 92 23.44 6.48 12.70
N LEU A 93 24.72 6.14 12.73
CA LEU A 93 25.41 5.44 11.66
C LEU A 93 25.77 4.06 12.17
N ILE A 94 25.25 3.01 11.54
CA ILE A 94 25.74 1.66 11.79
C ILE A 94 26.89 1.35 10.83
N ASN A 95 27.85 0.58 11.32
CA ASN A 95 28.87 -0.04 10.50
C ASN A 95 28.74 -1.55 10.68
N PHE A 96 28.29 -2.22 9.63
CA PHE A 96 28.12 -3.65 9.56
C PHE A 96 29.11 -4.20 8.53
N ARG A 97 30.17 -4.87 8.98
CA ARG A 97 31.23 -5.46 8.14
C ARG A 97 31.78 -4.50 7.07
N ASP A 98 32.27 -3.36 7.50
CA ASP A 98 32.84 -2.28 6.66
C ASP A 98 31.84 -1.55 5.75
N ASN A 99 30.54 -1.81 5.90
CA ASN A 99 29.49 -1.06 5.24
C ASN A 99 28.79 -0.13 6.23
N ALA A 100 28.92 1.18 5.99
CA ALA A 100 28.33 2.21 6.81
C ALA A 100 26.96 2.62 6.25
N LYS A 101 25.90 2.51 7.06
CA LYS A 101 24.53 2.87 6.67
C LYS A 101 23.91 3.81 7.71
N PRO A 102 23.31 4.95 7.30
CA PRO A 102 22.55 5.79 8.21
C PRO A 102 21.25 5.07 8.60
N VAL A 103 20.93 5.08 9.89
CA VAL A 103 19.76 4.41 10.46
C VAL A 103 19.09 5.28 11.52
N ARG A 104 17.81 5.04 11.76
CA ARG A 104 17.06 5.50 12.91
C ARG A 104 17.19 4.45 14.01
N VAL A 105 17.69 4.87 15.16
CA VAL A 105 17.95 3.98 16.30
C VAL A 105 16.87 4.20 17.34
N GLN A 106 16.25 3.11 17.78
CA GLN A 106 15.28 3.11 18.87
C GLN A 106 15.81 2.35 20.08
N GLY A 107 15.97 3.06 21.19
CA GLY A 107 16.27 2.51 22.51
C GLY A 107 14.97 2.18 23.21
N VAL A 108 14.71 0.90 23.46
CA VAL A 108 13.45 0.43 24.02
C VAL A 108 13.63 -0.80 24.88
N ASP A 109 12.72 -0.99 25.84
CA ASP A 109 12.53 -2.28 26.51
C ASP A 109 11.65 -3.16 25.61
N MET A 110 12.29 -4.13 24.96
CA MET A 110 11.62 -5.04 24.03
C MET A 110 10.49 -5.85 24.67
N ALA A 111 10.63 -6.24 25.95
CA ALA A 111 9.59 -7.02 26.61
C ALA A 111 8.30 -6.19 26.78
N LYS A 112 8.44 -4.92 27.18
CA LYS A 112 7.31 -4.00 27.30
C LYS A 112 6.76 -3.55 25.94
N LEU A 113 7.62 -3.39 24.94
CA LEU A 113 7.19 -3.02 23.59
C LEU A 113 6.29 -4.10 22.97
N GLU A 114 6.57 -5.38 23.24
CA GLU A 114 5.72 -6.49 22.79
C GLU A 114 4.29 -6.37 23.34
N GLU A 115 4.13 -6.00 24.61
CA GLU A 115 2.80 -5.87 25.23
C GLU A 115 1.98 -4.71 24.63
N ILE A 116 2.64 -3.74 24.01
CA ILE A 116 2.00 -2.54 23.44
C ILE A 116 1.73 -2.70 21.95
N VAL A 117 2.75 -3.14 21.21
CA VAL A 117 2.77 -3.10 19.75
C VAL A 117 2.66 -4.49 19.12
N GLY A 118 3.03 -5.54 19.87
CA GLY A 118 3.04 -6.92 19.39
C GLY A 118 4.14 -7.20 18.37
N TYR A 119 5.31 -6.56 18.45
CA TYR A 119 6.33 -6.63 17.39
C TYR A 119 6.83 -8.05 17.04
N LYS A 120 6.63 -9.07 17.89
CA LYS A 120 7.12 -10.44 17.63
C LYS A 120 6.65 -11.06 16.32
N HIS A 121 5.45 -10.72 15.82
CA HIS A 121 4.98 -11.23 14.51
C HIS A 121 5.76 -10.66 13.33
N THR A 122 6.54 -9.61 13.55
CA THR A 122 7.42 -9.01 12.53
C THR A 122 8.83 -9.59 12.56
N LEU A 123 9.18 -10.42 13.56
CA LEU A 123 10.49 -11.06 13.60
C LEU A 123 10.64 -12.01 12.43
N MET A 124 11.73 -11.85 11.69
CA MET A 124 12.03 -12.66 10.52
C MET A 124 12.35 -14.11 10.91
N TRP A 125 12.93 -14.29 12.10
CA TRP A 125 13.42 -15.57 12.56
C TRP A 125 12.67 -15.95 13.84
N THR A 126 11.65 -16.80 13.70
CA THR A 126 11.02 -17.47 14.84
C THR A 126 11.75 -18.79 15.16
N PRO A 127 11.77 -19.25 16.43
CA PRO A 127 12.43 -20.51 16.80
C PRO A 127 11.97 -21.73 15.99
N ASP A 128 10.68 -21.76 15.62
CA ASP A 128 10.09 -22.84 14.82
C ASP A 128 10.52 -22.76 13.35
N GLU A 129 10.56 -21.55 12.76
CA GLU A 129 11.06 -21.36 11.39
C GLU A 129 12.57 -21.59 11.27
N LEU A 130 13.39 -21.22 12.26
CA LEU A 130 14.82 -21.55 12.29
C LEU A 130 15.07 -23.07 12.22
N LEU A 131 14.12 -23.88 12.67
CA LEU A 131 14.13 -25.35 12.57
C LEU A 131 13.50 -25.88 11.27
N GLU A 132 12.63 -25.11 10.59
CA GLU A 132 11.87 -25.49 9.38
C GLU A 132 12.43 -24.97 8.04
N LEU A 133 13.00 -23.76 8.01
CA LEU A 133 13.77 -23.14 6.91
C LEU A 133 14.74 -24.10 6.17
N PRO A 134 15.39 -25.08 6.84
CA PRO A 134 16.45 -25.80 6.18
C PRO A 134 15.95 -27.08 5.46
N LYS A 135 14.67 -27.47 5.51
CA LYS A 135 14.16 -28.68 4.80
C LYS A 135 13.86 -28.47 3.31
N GLU A 136 13.22 -27.37 2.94
CA GLU A 136 12.76 -27.15 1.55
C GLU A 136 13.83 -26.53 0.63
N ILE A 137 14.75 -25.75 1.18
CA ILE A 137 15.72 -24.96 0.39
C ILE A 137 17.06 -25.69 0.18
N LEU A 138 17.49 -26.53 1.14
CA LEU A 138 18.87 -27.04 1.19
C LEU A 138 19.02 -28.54 0.94
N GLY A 139 17.93 -29.32 0.96
CA GLY A 139 17.95 -30.78 0.91
C GLY A 139 18.60 -31.41 2.16
N GLU A 140 18.00 -32.46 2.71
CA GLU A 140 18.41 -33.08 4.00
C GLU A 140 19.89 -33.50 4.07
N ASP A 141 20.53 -33.77 2.93
CA ASP A 141 21.89 -34.30 2.84
C ASP A 141 22.98 -33.26 2.50
N SER A 142 22.65 -31.97 2.36
CA SER A 142 23.69 -30.99 1.98
C SER A 142 24.61 -30.66 3.16
N LYS A 143 25.92 -30.65 2.90
CA LYS A 143 26.94 -30.18 3.88
C LYS A 143 26.63 -28.76 4.39
N ARG A 144 25.93 -27.94 3.60
CA ARG A 144 25.50 -26.58 3.92
C ARG A 144 24.33 -26.56 4.92
N TYR A 145 23.38 -27.50 4.81
CA TYR A 145 22.33 -27.74 5.82
C TYR A 145 22.94 -28.07 7.19
N GLN A 146 23.87 -29.03 7.19
CA GLN A 146 24.54 -29.43 8.42
C GLN A 146 25.38 -28.29 9.01
N GLN A 147 26.04 -27.47 8.18
CA GLN A 147 26.79 -26.29 8.64
C GLN A 147 25.90 -25.18 9.22
N ILE A 148 24.75 -24.87 8.60
CA ILE A 148 23.83 -23.82 9.08
C ILE A 148 23.12 -24.29 10.36
N LYS A 149 22.65 -25.53 10.41
CA LYS A 149 22.12 -26.14 11.64
C LYS A 149 23.19 -26.12 12.72
N GLU A 150 24.40 -26.54 12.41
CA GLU A 150 25.51 -26.50 13.35
C GLU A 150 25.92 -25.07 13.73
N GLN A 151 25.73 -24.03 12.90
CA GLN A 151 25.99 -22.62 13.24
C GLN A 151 24.89 -22.01 14.13
N ILE A 152 23.62 -22.32 13.85
CA ILE A 152 22.47 -21.89 14.66
C ILE A 152 22.48 -22.61 16.03
N THR A 153 22.96 -23.86 16.06
CA THR A 153 22.99 -24.69 17.28
C THR A 153 24.35 -24.66 18.00
N ARG A 154 25.46 -24.28 17.33
CA ARG A 154 26.75 -24.04 18.00
C ARG A 154 26.60 -22.73 18.76
N GLU A 155 26.90 -22.79 20.05
CA GLU A 155 27.43 -21.61 20.73
C GLU A 155 28.63 -21.12 19.90
N HIS A 156 28.48 -19.96 19.25
CA HIS A 156 29.50 -19.42 18.35
C HIS A 156 30.87 -19.36 19.08
N PRO A 157 31.97 -19.77 18.43
CA PRO A 157 33.32 -19.75 19.03
C PRO A 157 33.89 -18.33 19.23
N ILE A 158 33.14 -17.30 18.88
CA ILE A 158 33.37 -15.93 19.30
C ILE A 158 32.03 -15.48 19.89
N ASP A 159 31.79 -15.87 21.14
CA ASP A 159 30.82 -15.21 22.00
C ASP A 159 31.51 -13.94 22.50
N PRO A 160 31.16 -12.73 22.05
CA PRO A 160 31.80 -11.50 22.51
C PRO A 160 31.49 -11.18 23.97
N GLY A 161 30.89 -12.13 24.69
CA GLY A 161 30.31 -11.95 25.99
C GLY A 161 30.46 -13.07 26.99
N ARG A 162 31.31 -14.07 26.75
CA ARG A 162 31.67 -15.03 27.78
C ARG A 162 33.17 -14.98 28.03
N ASP A 163 33.53 -14.78 29.30
CA ASP A 163 34.85 -15.12 29.80
C ASP A 163 35.05 -16.65 29.75
N GLU A 164 36.28 -17.13 29.99
CA GLU A 164 36.64 -18.56 29.98
C GLU A 164 35.83 -19.39 31.00
N GLU A 165 35.06 -18.74 31.88
CA GLU A 165 34.22 -19.32 32.92
C GLU A 165 32.71 -19.29 32.58
N GLY A 166 32.33 -18.75 31.42
CA GLY A 166 30.96 -18.80 30.89
C GLY A 166 30.00 -17.75 31.44
N GLN A 167 30.50 -16.70 32.12
CA GLN A 167 29.68 -15.59 32.62
C GLN A 167 29.44 -14.52 31.56
N ARG A 168 28.19 -14.05 31.47
CA ARG A 168 27.74 -13.03 30.49
C ARG A 168 28.31 -11.65 30.83
N GLN A 169 29.43 -11.26 30.23
CA GLN A 169 29.81 -9.87 30.04
C GLN A 169 29.79 -9.54 28.54
N GLY A 170 28.60 -9.63 27.93
CA GLY A 170 28.41 -9.50 26.48
C GLY A 170 28.16 -8.10 25.97
N LEU A 171 28.67 -7.86 24.77
CA LEU A 171 28.23 -6.77 23.90
C LEU A 171 26.69 -6.70 23.89
N PRO A 172 26.10 -5.50 23.98
CA PRO A 172 24.66 -5.33 23.96
C PRO A 172 24.02 -5.90 22.69
N GLU A 173 22.80 -6.40 22.81
CA GLU A 173 22.06 -7.00 21.71
C GLU A 173 21.41 -5.93 20.83
N ALA A 174 21.28 -6.19 19.53
CA ALA A 174 20.57 -5.33 18.60
C ALA A 174 19.64 -6.14 17.70
N LEU A 175 18.47 -5.57 17.41
CA LEU A 175 17.51 -6.06 16.42
C LEU A 175 17.54 -5.08 15.24
N ILE A 176 17.84 -5.56 14.04
CA ILE A 176 17.95 -4.71 12.84
C ILE A 176 16.82 -5.00 11.85
N GLY A 177 16.45 -4.04 11.01
CA GLY A 177 15.57 -4.32 9.89
C GLY A 177 16.27 -5.16 8.82
N ILE A 178 15.54 -6.03 8.12
CA ILE A 178 16.14 -6.97 7.15
C ILE A 178 16.91 -6.27 6.01
N GLU A 179 16.51 -5.06 5.61
CA GLU A 179 17.16 -4.26 4.56
C GLU A 179 18.31 -3.40 5.11
N VAL A 180 18.48 -3.33 6.44
CA VAL A 180 19.64 -2.69 7.07
C VAL A 180 20.91 -3.50 6.79
N ASN A 181 20.79 -4.83 6.70
CA ASN A 181 21.88 -5.73 6.37
C ASN A 181 22.24 -5.61 4.87
N PRO A 182 23.43 -5.09 4.52
CA PRO A 182 23.80 -4.81 3.13
C PRO A 182 24.09 -6.07 2.30
N TYR A 183 24.19 -7.24 2.94
CA TYR A 183 24.37 -8.51 2.24
C TYR A 183 23.04 -9.16 1.87
N HIS A 184 21.93 -8.60 2.36
CA HIS A 184 20.61 -8.93 1.87
C HIS A 184 20.33 -8.12 0.63
N TYR A 185 19.86 -8.80 -0.41
CA TYR A 185 19.36 -8.12 -1.58
C TYR A 185 18.08 -8.78 -2.03
N ARG A 186 17.17 -7.93 -2.47
CA ARG A 186 15.89 -8.34 -3.04
C ARG A 186 16.07 -8.58 -4.53
N ASP A 187 15.62 -9.74 -5.02
CA ASP A 187 15.63 -10.04 -6.45
C ASP A 187 14.53 -9.25 -7.19
N GLU A 188 14.52 -9.33 -8.53
CA GLU A 188 13.50 -8.68 -9.38
C GLU A 188 12.07 -9.19 -9.13
N LEU A 189 11.92 -10.28 -8.36
CA LEU A 189 10.65 -10.90 -7.99
C LEU A 189 10.20 -10.51 -6.58
N GLY A 190 10.99 -9.74 -5.84
CA GLY A 190 10.68 -9.34 -4.48
C GLY A 190 11.12 -10.34 -3.41
N ASN A 191 11.77 -11.44 -3.78
CA ASN A 191 12.29 -12.40 -2.81
C ASN A 191 13.61 -11.91 -2.23
N TYR A 192 13.81 -12.17 -0.93
CA TYR A 192 15.07 -11.89 -0.27
C TYR A 192 16.05 -13.02 -0.53
N ASN A 193 17.22 -12.66 -1.07
CA ASN A 193 18.40 -13.49 -0.92
C ASN A 193 19.10 -13.11 0.40
N ILE A 194 19.12 -14.05 1.33
CA ILE A 194 19.55 -13.84 2.71
C ILE A 194 20.98 -14.38 2.89
N ASP A 195 21.85 -13.58 3.51
CA ASP A 195 23.19 -13.99 3.89
C ASP A 195 23.13 -14.83 5.16
N SER A 196 23.36 -16.14 5.06
CA SER A 196 23.30 -17.07 6.20
C SER A 196 24.26 -16.78 7.37
N THR A 197 25.12 -15.76 7.27
CA THR A 197 26.10 -15.41 8.30
C THR A 197 25.67 -14.21 9.17
N TRP A 198 24.42 -13.75 9.07
CA TRP A 198 23.89 -12.60 9.82
C TRP A 198 23.83 -12.84 11.35
N ALA A 199 23.60 -14.08 11.81
CA ALA A 199 23.37 -14.39 13.20
C ALA A 199 24.59 -14.10 14.08
N ARG A 200 24.39 -13.32 15.15
CA ARG A 200 25.43 -12.87 16.09
C ARG A 200 26.57 -12.08 15.43
N ALA A 201 26.35 -11.49 14.26
CA ALA A 201 27.33 -10.64 13.61
C ALA A 201 27.56 -9.35 14.44
N PRO A 202 28.82 -8.91 14.63
CA PRO A 202 29.10 -7.65 15.31
C PRO A 202 28.71 -6.47 14.43
N MET A 203 28.13 -5.45 15.05
CA MET A 203 27.74 -4.19 14.43
C MET A 203 28.19 -3.05 15.31
N ALA A 204 28.91 -2.07 14.76
CA ALA A 204 29.20 -0.86 15.51
C ALA A 204 28.12 0.19 15.24
N LEU A 205 27.56 0.76 16.30
CA LEU A 205 26.63 1.88 16.23
C LEU A 205 27.34 3.16 16.69
N THR A 206 27.28 4.19 15.86
CA THR A 206 27.75 5.55 16.19
C THR A 206 26.55 6.48 16.29
N VAL A 207 26.45 7.22 17.39
CA VAL A 207 25.43 8.25 17.61
C VAL A 207 26.07 9.56 18.03
N VAL A 208 25.35 10.66 17.83
CA VAL A 208 25.79 12.00 18.25
C VAL A 208 24.90 12.46 19.41
N PRO A 209 25.43 12.57 20.64
CA PRO A 209 24.67 13.07 21.77
C PRO A 209 24.30 14.54 21.58
N LEU A 210 23.12 14.92 22.06
CA LEU A 210 22.68 16.31 22.14
C LEU A 210 22.75 16.78 23.59
N THR A 211 23.29 17.99 23.81
CA THR A 211 23.23 18.65 25.12
C THR A 211 21.78 18.97 25.49
N SER A 212 21.51 19.27 26.76
CA SER A 212 20.18 19.70 27.23
C SER A 212 19.68 20.99 26.56
N GLY A 213 20.61 21.81 26.03
CA GLY A 213 20.29 22.99 25.22
C GLY A 213 20.16 22.71 23.71
N GLY A 214 20.17 21.45 23.28
CA GLY A 214 19.96 21.06 21.88
C GLY A 214 21.17 21.24 20.96
N THR A 215 22.36 21.49 21.52
CA THR A 215 23.59 21.58 20.73
C THR A 215 24.21 20.20 20.55
N ALA A 216 24.63 19.85 19.34
CA ALA A 216 25.33 18.59 19.09
C ALA A 216 26.67 18.57 19.84
N SER A 217 26.94 17.48 20.54
CA SER A 217 28.25 17.22 21.12
C SER A 217 29.29 17.09 20.01
N LEU A 218 30.50 17.59 20.27
CA LEU A 218 31.65 17.38 19.39
C LEU A 218 32.17 15.94 19.47
N GLU A 219 31.90 15.25 20.58
CA GLU A 219 32.29 13.86 20.80
C GLU A 219 31.17 12.93 20.33
N GLN A 220 31.53 12.02 19.42
CA GLN A 220 30.66 10.95 18.93
C GLN A 220 30.80 9.74 19.83
N GLU A 221 29.67 9.11 20.16
CA GLU A 221 29.66 7.90 20.96
C GLU A 221 29.51 6.68 20.04
N ARG A 222 30.49 5.78 20.10
CA ARG A 222 30.53 4.56 19.29
C ARG A 222 30.56 3.34 20.20
N ARG A 223 29.65 2.40 19.97
CA ARG A 223 29.57 1.15 20.73
C ARG A 223 29.30 -0.04 19.82
N GLU A 224 29.87 -1.19 20.18
CA GLU A 224 29.63 -2.45 19.47
C GLU A 224 28.41 -3.18 20.05
N PHE A 225 27.62 -3.76 19.15
CA PHE A 225 26.43 -4.55 19.40
C PHE A 225 26.52 -5.88 18.67
N VAL A 226 25.76 -6.86 19.14
CA VAL A 226 25.60 -8.16 18.47
C VAL A 226 24.19 -8.25 17.90
N VAL A 227 24.08 -8.52 16.60
CA VAL A 227 22.77 -8.70 15.95
C VAL A 227 22.19 -10.04 16.36
N VAL A 228 21.07 -10.01 17.10
CA VAL A 228 20.42 -11.22 17.62
C VAL A 228 19.31 -11.73 16.72
N ASN A 229 18.64 -10.82 16.01
CA ASN A 229 17.53 -11.14 15.12
C ASN A 229 17.38 -9.99 14.10
N GLU A 230 16.51 -10.20 13.13
CA GLU A 230 16.09 -9.21 12.15
C GLU A 230 14.56 -9.13 12.13
N PHE A 231 14.01 -7.98 11.78
CA PHE A 231 12.56 -7.83 11.61
C PHE A 231 12.21 -7.43 10.18
N LYS A 232 11.00 -7.83 9.77
CA LYS A 232 10.34 -7.51 8.52
C LYS A 232 8.94 -7.00 8.83
N SER A 233 8.77 -5.70 8.79
CA SER A 233 7.49 -5.02 8.99
C SER A 233 6.59 -5.06 7.76
N GLY A 234 7.14 -5.38 6.58
CA GLY A 234 6.43 -5.29 5.31
C GLY A 234 6.48 -3.89 4.68
N LEU A 235 7.10 -2.93 5.39
CA LEU A 235 7.40 -1.60 4.87
C LEU A 235 8.91 -1.45 4.65
N PHE A 236 9.32 -1.32 3.39
CA PHE A 236 10.74 -1.24 3.01
C PHE A 236 11.50 -0.12 3.70
N ASP A 237 10.89 1.08 3.80
CA ASP A 237 11.52 2.22 4.47
C ASP A 237 11.80 1.95 5.95
N ILE A 238 10.93 1.18 6.61
CA ILE A 238 11.09 0.84 8.02
C ILE A 238 12.14 -0.25 8.15
N ASP A 239 12.02 -1.28 7.33
CA ASP A 239 12.94 -2.42 7.29
C ASP A 239 14.36 -2.01 6.89
N GLY A 240 14.53 -0.88 6.19
CA GLY A 240 15.81 -0.37 5.72
C GLY A 240 16.46 0.68 6.62
N GLN A 241 15.72 1.22 7.59
CA GLN A 241 16.18 2.35 8.39
C GLN A 241 16.17 2.08 9.90
N TYR A 242 15.35 1.18 10.43
CA TYR A 242 15.21 1.05 11.89
C TYR A 242 16.16 0.00 12.48
N VAL A 243 16.76 0.36 13.61
CA VAL A 243 17.57 -0.50 14.46
C VAL A 243 17.12 -0.32 15.90
N PHE A 244 16.81 -1.41 16.57
CA PHE A 244 16.41 -1.40 17.96
C PHE A 244 17.55 -1.90 18.85
N VAL A 245 17.74 -1.20 19.97
CA VAL A 245 18.77 -1.48 20.97
C VAL A 245 18.17 -1.32 22.39
N PRO A 246 18.83 -1.86 23.43
CA PRO A 246 18.37 -1.68 24.80
C PRO A 246 18.29 -0.21 25.20
N PHE A 247 17.17 0.18 25.81
CA PHE A 247 16.90 1.54 26.27
C PHE A 247 18.07 2.14 27.08
N ASP A 248 18.51 1.47 28.14
CA ASP A 248 19.57 1.96 29.03
C ASP A 248 20.90 2.15 28.31
N THR A 249 21.18 1.32 27.30
CA THR A 249 22.43 1.40 26.54
C THR A 249 22.42 2.64 25.65
N LEU A 250 21.33 2.88 24.93
CA LEU A 250 21.21 4.05 24.07
C LEU A 250 21.10 5.35 24.88
N GLN A 251 20.40 5.31 26.03
CA GLN A 251 20.28 6.44 26.93
C GLN A 251 21.65 6.93 27.41
N LYS A 252 22.54 5.99 27.79
CA LYS A 252 23.95 6.29 28.15
C LYS A 252 24.76 6.82 26.97
N MET A 253 24.63 6.19 25.79
CA MET A 253 25.33 6.65 24.57
C MET A 253 24.93 8.07 24.15
N LEU A 254 23.76 8.55 24.56
CA LEU A 254 23.28 9.89 24.25
C LEU A 254 23.46 10.89 25.40
N ALA A 255 24.11 10.49 26.50
CA ALA A 255 24.23 11.28 27.74
C ALA A 255 22.85 11.79 28.23
N MET A 256 21.84 10.92 28.11
CA MET A 256 20.48 11.15 28.59
C MET A 256 20.17 10.36 29.86
N ASP A 257 21.14 9.65 30.41
CA ASP A 257 21.02 8.92 31.66
C ASP A 257 21.09 9.85 32.86
N GLN A 258 20.53 9.40 33.98
CA GLN A 258 20.59 10.14 35.23
C GLN A 258 22.04 10.22 35.70
N ARG A 259 22.55 11.43 35.91
CA ARG A 259 23.95 11.65 36.28
C ARG A 259 24.11 12.74 37.33
N LYS A 260 25.20 12.65 38.08
CA LYS A 260 25.61 13.69 39.01
C LYS A 260 26.31 14.80 38.21
N GLY A 261 25.76 15.99 38.25
CA GLY A 261 26.32 17.22 37.70
C GLY A 261 26.67 18.22 38.80
N PHE A 262 27.25 19.34 38.41
CA PHE A 262 27.52 20.46 39.30
C PHE A 262 26.81 21.70 38.79
N ASP A 263 26.13 22.40 39.69
CA ASP A 263 25.61 23.73 39.41
C ASP A 263 26.77 24.69 39.15
N THR A 264 26.67 25.50 38.10
CA THR A 264 27.60 26.60 37.85
C THR A 264 27.23 27.87 38.61
N GLU A 265 26.06 27.94 39.26
CA GLU A 265 25.73 29.05 40.15
C GLU A 265 26.67 29.08 41.37
N GLY A 266 27.57 30.08 41.39
CA GLY A 266 28.61 30.22 42.41
C GLY A 266 29.91 29.48 42.10
N PHE A 267 30.10 29.02 40.86
CA PHE A 267 31.39 28.49 40.37
C PHE A 267 32.39 29.62 40.19
N ASP A 268 33.50 29.57 40.93
CA ASP A 268 34.63 30.48 40.76
C ASP A 268 35.66 29.87 39.80
N PRO A 269 35.84 30.43 38.58
CA PRO A 269 36.74 29.88 37.56
C PRO A 269 38.22 29.89 37.96
N GLU A 270 38.62 30.73 38.93
CA GLU A 270 40.03 30.88 39.32
C GLU A 270 40.43 29.93 40.46
N THR A 271 39.50 29.61 41.37
CA THR A 271 39.79 28.74 42.52
C THR A 271 39.39 27.28 42.32
N GLY A 272 38.57 26.99 41.29
CA GLY A 272 38.06 25.64 41.02
C GLY A 272 37.12 25.10 42.11
N LEU A 273 36.66 25.97 43.01
CA LEU A 273 35.82 25.66 44.15
C LEU A 273 34.49 26.41 44.01
N GLY A 274 33.38 25.71 44.28
CA GLY A 274 32.04 26.25 44.13
C GLY A 274 31.21 25.46 43.13
N GLY A 275 29.91 25.36 43.39
CA GLY A 275 28.95 24.53 42.66
C GLY A 275 28.34 23.46 43.56
N LYS A 276 27.02 23.41 43.63
CA LYS A 276 26.28 22.36 44.35
C LYS A 276 26.20 21.12 43.47
N GLU A 277 26.37 19.94 44.06
CA GLU A 277 26.10 18.68 43.35
C GLU A 277 24.59 18.64 43.05
N ILE A 278 24.25 18.61 41.76
CA ILE A 278 22.87 18.50 41.27
C ILE A 278 22.73 17.14 40.59
N VAL A 279 21.61 16.48 40.83
CA VAL A 279 21.24 15.27 40.10
C VAL A 279 20.53 15.70 38.82
N ILE A 280 21.18 15.49 37.68
CA ILE A 280 20.57 15.71 36.37
C ILE A 280 19.65 14.50 36.11
N PRO A 281 18.34 14.71 35.93
CA PRO A 281 17.39 13.62 35.74
C PRO A 281 17.62 12.93 34.39
N GLY A 282 17.22 11.65 34.32
CA GLY A 282 17.20 10.92 33.07
C GLY A 282 16.20 11.54 32.09
N ARG A 283 16.49 11.41 30.79
CA ARG A 283 15.67 11.93 29.70
C ARG A 283 15.24 10.80 28.77
N ALA A 284 14.04 10.94 28.23
CA ALA A 284 13.54 10.18 27.09
C ALA A 284 12.85 11.17 26.13
N ASN A 285 12.75 10.84 24.85
CA ASN A 285 12.10 11.73 23.89
C ASN A 285 10.75 11.21 23.39
N ARG A 286 10.41 9.95 23.65
CA ARG A 286 9.11 9.38 23.31
C ARG A 286 8.56 8.53 24.45
N LEU A 287 7.24 8.55 24.63
CA LEU A 287 6.51 7.51 25.36
C LEU A 287 5.57 6.83 24.37
N VAL A 288 5.56 5.51 24.38
CA VAL A 288 4.66 4.71 23.54
C VAL A 288 3.60 4.10 24.44
N LEU A 289 2.32 4.29 24.10
CA LEU A 289 1.19 3.92 24.95
C LEU A 289 0.22 2.99 24.23
N LYS A 290 -0.34 2.04 24.99
CA LYS A 290 -1.43 1.17 24.56
C LYS A 290 -2.76 1.69 25.10
N VAL A 291 -3.75 1.87 24.22
CA VAL A 291 -5.09 2.29 24.64
C VAL A 291 -5.89 1.08 25.10
N ALA A 292 -6.68 1.26 26.16
CA ALA A 292 -7.55 0.24 26.72
C ALA A 292 -8.62 -0.23 25.72
N PRO A 293 -9.03 -1.52 25.75
CA PRO A 293 -10.02 -2.05 24.82
C PRO A 293 -11.34 -1.29 24.87
N GLY A 294 -11.86 -0.89 23.71
CA GLY A 294 -13.16 -0.22 23.59
C GLY A 294 -13.14 1.30 23.77
N VAL A 295 -11.99 1.89 24.06
CA VAL A 295 -11.81 3.35 24.09
C VAL A 295 -11.43 3.88 22.72
N GLU A 296 -11.99 5.02 22.32
CA GLU A 296 -11.57 5.72 21.11
C GLU A 296 -10.17 6.34 21.28
N VAL A 297 -9.25 6.03 20.36
CA VAL A 297 -7.85 6.48 20.42
C VAL A 297 -7.73 8.01 20.48
N LEU A 298 -8.63 8.73 19.81
CA LEU A 298 -8.65 10.19 19.82
C LEU A 298 -8.97 10.75 21.22
N ASP A 299 -9.92 10.14 21.93
CA ASP A 299 -10.28 10.52 23.30
C ASP A 299 -9.14 10.23 24.27
N ALA A 300 -8.51 9.07 24.15
CA ALA A 300 -7.34 8.70 24.93
C ALA A 300 -6.20 9.71 24.72
N ARG A 301 -5.91 10.07 23.45
CA ARG A 301 -4.91 11.10 23.13
C ARG A 301 -5.23 12.44 23.79
N ASN A 302 -6.49 12.89 23.74
CA ASN A 302 -6.88 14.17 24.31
C ASN A 302 -6.75 14.17 25.84
N ARG A 303 -7.08 13.05 26.50
CA ARG A 303 -6.87 12.84 27.93
C ARG A 303 -5.39 12.88 28.28
N VAL A 304 -4.54 12.16 27.55
CA VAL A 304 -3.09 12.17 27.72
C VAL A 304 -2.52 13.59 27.52
N GLN A 305 -2.95 14.31 26.48
CA GLN A 305 -2.50 15.68 26.24
C GLN A 305 -2.86 16.63 27.39
N LYS A 306 -4.03 16.43 28.00
CA LYS A 306 -4.46 17.19 29.17
C LYS A 306 -3.60 16.84 30.39
N THR A 307 -3.36 15.55 30.66
CA THR A 307 -2.48 15.11 31.76
C THR A 307 -1.07 15.68 31.61
N ILE A 308 -0.53 15.72 30.39
CA ILE A 308 0.76 16.37 30.11
C ILE A 308 0.71 17.86 30.48
N ALA A 309 -0.35 18.57 30.07
CA ALA A 309 -0.49 19.98 30.40
C ALA A 309 -0.57 20.21 31.92
N ASP A 310 -1.44 19.45 32.60
CA ASP A 310 -1.64 19.53 34.05
C ASP A 310 -0.35 19.20 34.82
N PHE A 311 0.43 18.21 34.37
CA PHE A 311 1.69 17.80 34.98
C PHE A 311 2.75 18.92 34.94
N TYR A 312 2.93 19.57 33.78
CA TYR A 312 3.93 20.64 33.64
C TYR A 312 3.46 21.98 34.23
N ASP A 313 2.16 22.27 34.22
CA ASP A 313 1.60 23.46 34.85
C ASP A 313 1.75 23.41 36.39
N ALA A 314 1.60 22.22 36.99
CA ALA A 314 1.79 22.03 38.43
C ALA A 314 3.22 22.30 38.93
N GLN A 315 4.21 22.23 38.03
CA GLN A 315 5.62 22.40 38.37
C GLN A 315 6.16 23.82 38.08
N ASP A 316 5.30 24.76 37.65
CA ASP A 316 5.69 26.09 37.16
C ASP A 316 6.78 26.04 36.08
N ASN A 317 6.80 24.93 35.33
CA ASN A 317 7.89 24.60 34.42
C ASN A 317 7.54 25.15 33.02
N LEU A 318 8.04 26.36 32.74
CA LEU A 318 7.88 27.08 31.46
C LEU A 318 8.75 26.50 30.34
N LEU A 319 8.72 25.17 30.17
CA LEU A 319 9.41 24.52 29.07
C LEU A 319 8.95 25.11 27.73
N LEU A 320 9.89 25.66 26.96
CA LEU A 320 9.66 26.25 25.63
C LEU A 320 9.06 25.25 24.63
N ALA A 321 9.23 23.94 24.87
CA ALA A 321 8.69 22.86 24.05
C ALA A 321 8.17 21.71 24.92
N ARG A 322 6.87 21.75 25.27
CA ARG A 322 6.19 20.64 25.94
C ARG A 322 6.02 19.46 24.98
N PRO A 323 6.13 18.21 25.45
CA PRO A 323 5.83 17.05 24.63
C PRO A 323 4.35 17.04 24.23
N ARG A 324 4.05 16.47 23.09
CA ARG A 324 2.70 16.43 22.52
C ARG A 324 2.21 15.00 22.42
N ALA A 325 0.94 14.78 22.75
CA ALA A 325 0.30 13.51 22.51
C ALA A 325 -0.21 13.47 21.06
N LEU A 326 0.22 12.45 20.33
CA LEU A 326 -0.13 12.19 18.94
C LEU A 326 -0.72 10.78 18.83
N THR A 327 -1.70 10.60 17.94
CA THR A 327 -2.14 9.26 17.56
C THR A 327 -1.21 8.69 16.48
N TRP A 328 -1.22 7.38 16.27
CA TRP A 328 -0.53 6.76 15.14
C TRP A 328 -0.98 7.35 13.78
N GLU A 329 -2.23 7.81 13.67
CA GLU A 329 -2.78 8.45 12.47
C GLU A 329 -2.26 9.88 12.30
N ASP A 330 -2.02 10.61 13.39
CA ASP A 330 -1.39 11.94 13.34
C ASP A 330 0.07 11.85 12.88
N VAL A 331 0.82 10.88 13.40
CA VAL A 331 2.24 10.66 13.03
C VAL A 331 2.40 10.36 11.54
N HIS A 332 1.45 9.61 10.95
CA HIS A 332 1.47 9.24 9.54
C HIS A 332 0.46 10.03 8.69
N GLY A 333 -0.06 11.14 9.21
CA GLY A 333 -1.18 11.88 8.63
C GLY A 333 -0.90 12.41 7.22
N GLN A 334 0.37 12.70 6.90
CA GLN A 334 0.77 13.11 5.56
C GLN A 334 0.54 12.01 4.52
N ILE A 335 0.95 10.77 4.81
CA ILE A 335 0.81 9.63 3.90
C ILE A 335 -0.65 9.20 3.86
N ILE A 336 -1.29 9.00 5.03
CA ILE A 336 -2.69 8.58 5.12
C ILE A 336 -3.61 9.61 4.46
N GLY A 337 -3.37 10.90 4.69
CA GLY A 337 -4.11 12.00 4.07
C GLY A 337 -3.94 12.04 2.55
N ALA A 338 -2.71 11.90 2.05
CA ALA A 338 -2.43 11.85 0.61
C ALA A 338 -3.17 10.68 -0.06
N VAL A 339 -3.07 9.47 0.52
CA VAL A 339 -3.71 8.26 -0.01
C VAL A 339 -5.24 8.36 0.05
N LYS A 340 -5.80 8.92 1.13
CA LYS A 340 -7.24 9.14 1.25
C LYS A 340 -7.75 10.14 0.21
N ASN A 341 -6.98 11.20 -0.03
CA ASN A 341 -7.29 12.18 -1.09
C ASN A 341 -7.21 11.54 -2.48
N GLU A 342 -6.23 10.68 -2.72
CA GLU A 342 -6.11 9.93 -3.96
C GLU A 342 -7.27 8.95 -4.15
N LYS A 343 -7.66 8.19 -3.10
CA LYS A 343 -8.85 7.33 -3.13
C LYS A 343 -10.12 8.11 -3.49
N ASN A 344 -10.27 9.33 -2.97
CA ASN A 344 -11.40 10.20 -3.30
C ASN A 344 -11.38 10.66 -4.77
N LEU A 345 -10.20 11.07 -5.28
CA LEU A 345 -10.03 11.46 -6.69
C LEU A 345 -10.35 10.30 -7.64
N VAL A 346 -9.83 9.10 -7.32
CA VAL A 346 -10.06 7.89 -8.12
C VAL A 346 -11.53 7.47 -8.07
N SER A 347 -12.17 7.55 -6.89
CA SER A 347 -13.61 7.31 -6.75
C SER A 347 -14.44 8.31 -7.58
N PHE A 348 -14.04 9.58 -7.59
CA PHE A 348 -14.67 10.60 -8.43
C PHE A 348 -14.53 10.29 -9.93
N LEU A 349 -13.33 9.91 -10.38
CA LEU A 349 -13.07 9.49 -11.77
C LEU A 349 -13.97 8.30 -12.17
N PHE A 350 -14.18 7.35 -11.26
CA PHE A 350 -15.11 6.24 -11.51
C PHE A 350 -16.57 6.68 -11.61
N GLY A 351 -16.98 7.72 -10.87
CA GLY A 351 -18.25 8.38 -11.09
C GLY A 351 -18.41 8.88 -12.53
N VAL A 352 -17.35 9.47 -13.11
CA VAL A 352 -17.33 9.92 -14.51
C VAL A 352 -17.39 8.72 -15.48
N ILE A 353 -16.64 7.65 -15.23
CA ILE A 353 -16.67 6.43 -16.07
C ILE A 353 -18.06 5.79 -16.04
N SER A 354 -18.73 5.75 -14.88
CA SER A 354 -20.12 5.32 -14.75
C SER A 354 -21.06 6.14 -15.62
N LEU A 355 -20.89 7.47 -15.65
CA LEU A 355 -21.67 8.37 -16.49
C LEU A 355 -21.44 8.10 -17.99
N VAL A 356 -20.20 7.86 -18.40
CA VAL A 356 -19.89 7.45 -19.79
C VAL A 356 -20.57 6.12 -20.14
N ALA A 357 -20.61 5.16 -19.21
CA ALA A 357 -21.28 3.88 -19.41
C ALA A 357 -22.79 4.05 -19.64
N ILE A 358 -23.45 4.99 -18.95
CA ILE A 358 -24.88 5.31 -19.18
C ILE A 358 -25.10 5.73 -20.64
N PHE A 359 -24.30 6.64 -21.16
CA PHE A 359 -24.42 7.11 -22.55
C PHE A 359 -24.12 5.99 -23.55
N MET A 360 -23.08 5.20 -23.30
CA MET A 360 -22.72 4.07 -24.18
C MET A 360 -23.83 3.01 -24.24
N VAL A 361 -24.45 2.70 -23.11
CA VAL A 361 -25.60 1.79 -23.05
C VAL A 361 -26.79 2.41 -23.79
N ALA A 362 -27.10 3.69 -23.56
CA ALA A 362 -28.20 4.38 -24.23
C ALA A 362 -28.05 4.39 -25.76
N THR A 363 -26.86 4.69 -26.29
CA THR A 363 -26.62 4.67 -27.74
C THR A 363 -26.75 3.26 -28.31
N THR A 364 -26.25 2.24 -27.62
CA THR A 364 -26.40 0.84 -28.04
C THR A 364 -27.87 0.42 -28.10
N PHE A 365 -28.66 0.78 -27.09
CA PHE A 365 -30.09 0.51 -27.07
C PHE A 365 -30.86 1.28 -28.14
N TYR A 366 -30.48 2.53 -28.40
CA TYR A 366 -31.07 3.33 -29.46
C TYR A 366 -30.88 2.67 -30.83
N THR A 367 -29.65 2.24 -31.15
CA THR A 367 -29.37 1.50 -32.40
C THR A 367 -30.13 0.17 -32.46
N LEU A 368 -30.26 -0.56 -31.34
CA LEU A 368 -31.03 -1.80 -31.28
C LEU A 368 -32.51 -1.58 -31.62
N ILE A 369 -33.11 -0.50 -31.12
CA ILE A 369 -34.52 -0.17 -31.37
C ILE A 369 -34.73 0.20 -32.84
N GLN A 370 -33.82 1.00 -33.42
CA GLN A 370 -33.91 1.36 -34.85
C GLN A 370 -33.91 0.12 -35.76
N ASP A 371 -33.00 -0.82 -35.48
CA ASP A 371 -32.92 -2.13 -36.16
C ASP A 371 -34.21 -2.98 -36.01
N LYS A 372 -35.02 -2.70 -34.98
CA LYS A 372 -36.17 -3.51 -34.57
C LYS A 372 -37.50 -2.77 -34.58
N THR A 373 -37.55 -1.61 -35.22
CA THR A 373 -38.75 -0.77 -35.33
C THR A 373 -39.96 -1.54 -35.86
N ARG A 374 -39.78 -2.38 -36.89
CA ARG A 374 -40.85 -3.23 -37.47
C ARG A 374 -41.36 -4.28 -36.49
N ASP A 375 -40.46 -4.98 -35.80
CA ASP A 375 -40.80 -6.02 -34.83
C ASP A 375 -41.61 -5.42 -33.66
N ILE A 376 -41.25 -4.21 -33.22
CA ILE A 376 -41.96 -3.45 -32.18
C ILE A 376 -43.36 -3.04 -32.68
N GLY A 377 -43.46 -2.57 -33.93
CA GLY A 377 -44.72 -2.24 -34.58
C GLY A 377 -45.71 -3.40 -34.64
N ILE A 378 -45.22 -4.59 -35.03
CA ILE A 378 -46.01 -5.82 -35.07
C ILE A 378 -46.49 -6.20 -33.66
N LEU A 379 -45.61 -6.13 -32.65
CA LEU A 379 -45.98 -6.39 -31.25
C LEU A 379 -47.08 -5.45 -30.77
N ARG A 380 -47.02 -4.15 -31.11
CA ARG A 380 -48.08 -3.19 -30.77
C ARG A 380 -49.38 -3.48 -31.52
N ALA A 381 -49.31 -3.89 -32.79
CA ALA A 381 -50.49 -4.23 -33.58
C ALA A 381 -51.25 -5.45 -33.03
N ILE A 382 -50.53 -6.42 -32.45
CA ILE A 382 -51.10 -7.61 -31.80
C ILE A 382 -51.68 -7.29 -30.40
N GLY A 383 -51.47 -6.07 -29.87
CA GLY A 383 -52.06 -5.60 -28.61
C GLY A 383 -51.06 -5.41 -27.46
N ALA A 384 -49.75 -5.34 -27.71
CA ALA A 384 -48.78 -5.03 -26.66
C ALA A 384 -48.97 -3.59 -26.13
N THR A 385 -49.12 -3.45 -24.81
CA THR A 385 -49.27 -2.15 -24.16
C THR A 385 -47.96 -1.35 -24.13
N ARG A 386 -48.05 -0.02 -24.06
CA ARG A 386 -46.90 0.90 -23.90
C ARG A 386 -46.00 0.50 -22.72
N LYS A 387 -46.60 0.21 -21.56
CA LYS A 387 -45.91 -0.29 -20.37
C LYS A 387 -45.28 -1.67 -20.58
N GLY A 388 -45.90 -2.52 -21.41
CA GLY A 388 -45.38 -3.83 -21.79
C GLY A 388 -44.07 -3.75 -22.59
N ILE A 389 -43.99 -2.83 -23.55
CA ILE A 389 -42.79 -2.59 -24.38
C ILE A 389 -41.71 -1.89 -23.57
N LEU A 390 -42.08 -0.88 -22.77
CA LEU A 390 -41.15 -0.22 -21.85
C LEU A 390 -40.47 -1.23 -20.92
N GLY A 391 -41.26 -2.09 -20.25
CA GLY A 391 -40.73 -3.13 -19.36
C GLY A 391 -39.89 -4.19 -20.06
N LEU A 392 -40.09 -4.43 -21.36
CA LEU A 392 -39.26 -5.34 -22.16
C LEU A 392 -37.85 -4.77 -22.30
N PHE A 393 -37.72 -3.51 -22.72
CA PHE A 393 -36.42 -2.86 -22.95
C PHE A 393 -35.69 -2.51 -21.64
N VAL A 394 -36.42 -2.10 -20.60
CA VAL A 394 -35.83 -1.88 -19.27
C VAL A 394 -35.36 -3.20 -18.65
N GLY A 395 -36.15 -4.28 -18.77
CA GLY A 395 -35.73 -5.61 -18.34
C GLY A 395 -34.51 -6.13 -19.10
N TYR A 396 -34.34 -5.66 -20.34
CA TYR A 396 -33.16 -5.89 -21.16
C TYR A 396 -31.92 -5.18 -20.60
N GLY A 397 -32.04 -3.89 -20.28
CA GLY A 397 -30.97 -3.12 -19.64
C GLY A 397 -30.56 -3.72 -18.31
N LEU A 398 -31.54 -4.17 -17.52
CA LEU A 398 -31.31 -4.89 -16.26
C LEU A 398 -30.54 -6.19 -16.49
N ALA A 399 -30.93 -7.02 -17.47
CA ALA A 399 -30.26 -8.29 -17.74
C ALA A 399 -28.80 -8.09 -18.18
N ILE A 400 -28.54 -7.12 -19.06
CA ILE A 400 -27.17 -6.77 -19.49
C ILE A 400 -26.37 -6.24 -18.30
N GLY A 401 -26.96 -5.34 -17.50
CA GLY A 401 -26.32 -4.79 -16.31
C GLY A 401 -25.95 -5.88 -15.30
N VAL A 402 -26.84 -6.85 -15.05
CA VAL A 402 -26.57 -7.97 -14.13
C VAL A 402 -25.47 -8.88 -14.68
N ILE A 403 -25.54 -9.28 -15.96
CA ILE A 403 -24.51 -10.15 -16.56
C ILE A 403 -23.15 -9.44 -16.58
N GLY A 404 -23.13 -8.16 -16.99
CA GLY A 404 -21.93 -7.35 -17.01
C GLY A 404 -21.35 -7.14 -15.61
N ALA A 405 -22.17 -6.76 -14.63
CA ALA A 405 -21.71 -6.55 -13.27
C ALA A 405 -21.22 -7.83 -12.60
N VAL A 406 -21.94 -8.96 -12.75
CA VAL A 406 -21.51 -10.26 -12.19
C VAL A 406 -20.24 -10.75 -12.86
N GLY A 407 -20.17 -10.71 -14.19
CA GLY A 407 -18.97 -11.10 -14.93
C GLY A 407 -17.78 -10.19 -14.61
N GLY A 408 -18.03 -8.89 -14.43
CA GLY A 408 -17.02 -7.90 -14.14
C GLY A 408 -16.52 -8.00 -12.70
N ALA A 409 -17.40 -8.28 -11.75
CA ALA A 409 -17.01 -8.59 -10.38
C ALA A 409 -16.19 -9.87 -10.30
N ALA A 410 -16.61 -10.94 -10.99
CA ALA A 410 -15.85 -12.19 -11.04
C ALA A 410 -14.47 -11.99 -11.68
N LEU A 411 -14.40 -11.25 -12.79
CA LEU A 411 -13.14 -10.94 -13.47
C LEU A 411 -12.25 -10.04 -12.61
N GLY A 412 -12.81 -8.97 -12.02
CA GLY A 412 -12.09 -8.05 -11.15
C GLY A 412 -11.50 -8.75 -9.94
N VAL A 413 -12.31 -9.55 -9.22
CA VAL A 413 -11.84 -10.35 -8.08
C VAL A 413 -10.81 -11.39 -8.52
N GLY A 414 -11.01 -12.04 -9.68
CA GLY A 414 -10.06 -12.99 -10.23
C GLY A 414 -8.70 -12.35 -10.52
N VAL A 415 -8.70 -11.16 -11.14
CA VAL A 415 -7.48 -10.38 -11.41
C VAL A 415 -6.84 -9.93 -10.10
N VAL A 416 -7.61 -9.43 -9.14
CA VAL A 416 -7.11 -9.00 -7.82
C VAL A 416 -6.36 -10.14 -7.12
N ARG A 417 -6.96 -11.32 -7.00
CA ARG A 417 -6.30 -12.49 -6.39
C ARG A 417 -5.08 -12.95 -7.17
N ALA A 418 -5.10 -12.74 -8.48
CA ALA A 418 -3.99 -13.05 -9.36
C ALA A 418 -3.05 -11.86 -9.53
N LEU A 419 -3.13 -10.76 -8.77
CA LEU A 419 -2.33 -9.55 -9.03
C LEU A 419 -0.83 -9.85 -9.02
N ASN A 420 -0.35 -10.63 -8.07
CA ASN A 420 1.06 -11.01 -7.99
C ASN A 420 1.46 -11.93 -9.14
N LEU A 421 0.57 -12.84 -9.57
CA LEU A 421 0.81 -13.71 -10.73
C LEU A 421 0.84 -12.89 -12.02
N VAL A 422 -0.18 -12.04 -12.22
CA VAL A 422 -0.32 -11.10 -13.32
C VAL A 422 0.91 -10.20 -13.35
N GLN A 423 1.35 -9.66 -12.22
CA GLN A 423 2.60 -8.90 -12.10
C GLN A 423 3.82 -9.74 -12.51
N HIS A 424 3.94 -10.99 -12.07
CA HIS A 424 5.08 -11.84 -12.46
C HIS A 424 5.07 -12.13 -13.96
N PHE A 425 3.92 -12.47 -14.53
CA PHE A 425 3.73 -12.59 -15.98
C PHE A 425 4.05 -11.25 -16.67
N LEU A 426 3.59 -10.13 -16.14
CA LEU A 426 3.90 -8.82 -16.67
C LEU A 426 5.41 -8.51 -16.53
N GLY A 427 6.09 -8.77 -15.43
CA GLY A 427 7.52 -8.50 -15.27
C GLY A 427 8.37 -9.38 -16.19
N HIS A 428 8.04 -10.66 -16.29
CA HIS A 428 8.78 -11.62 -17.11
C HIS A 428 8.52 -11.41 -18.61
N TYR A 429 7.29 -11.09 -19.01
CA TYR A 429 6.92 -10.91 -20.42
C TYR A 429 6.88 -9.44 -20.88
N LEU A 430 6.59 -8.43 -20.03
CA LEU A 430 6.76 -6.95 -20.20
C LEU A 430 8.15 -6.39 -19.87
N GLY A 431 9.20 -7.20 -20.02
CA GLY A 431 10.45 -6.62 -20.52
C GLY A 431 10.26 -5.90 -21.86
N VAL A 432 11.30 -5.15 -22.29
CA VAL A 432 11.40 -4.34 -23.54
C VAL A 432 10.81 -5.03 -24.79
N THR A 433 10.78 -6.36 -24.83
CA THR A 433 10.27 -7.18 -25.92
C THR A 433 8.75 -7.20 -26.09
N SER A 434 7.92 -6.89 -25.08
CA SER A 434 6.45 -6.91 -25.25
C SER A 434 5.75 -5.56 -25.20
N LEU A 435 6.45 -4.44 -24.97
CA LEU A 435 5.90 -3.13 -25.36
C LEU A 435 5.73 -3.05 -26.90
N LEU A 436 6.60 -3.76 -27.63
CA LEU A 436 6.48 -4.01 -29.08
C LEU A 436 5.24 -4.87 -29.43
N ILE A 437 4.96 -5.92 -28.64
CA ILE A 437 3.81 -6.80 -28.85
C ILE A 437 2.51 -6.10 -28.42
N GLY A 438 2.51 -5.42 -27.28
CA GLY A 438 1.39 -4.68 -26.72
C GLY A 438 0.97 -3.51 -27.62
N SER A 439 1.93 -2.75 -28.15
CA SER A 439 1.65 -1.72 -29.16
C SER A 439 1.22 -2.29 -30.51
N ALA A 440 1.74 -3.45 -30.92
CA ALA A 440 1.25 -4.16 -32.10
C ALA A 440 -0.20 -4.67 -31.92
N VAL A 441 -0.55 -5.16 -30.73
CA VAL A 441 -1.91 -5.59 -30.38
C VAL A 441 -2.85 -4.38 -30.28
N LEU A 442 -2.44 -3.29 -29.63
CA LEU A 442 -3.21 -2.05 -29.55
C LEU A 442 -3.42 -1.44 -30.93
N GLY A 443 -2.38 -1.42 -31.78
CA GLY A 443 -2.46 -0.99 -33.17
C GLY A 443 -3.37 -1.88 -34.02
N ALA A 444 -3.31 -3.22 -33.83
CA ALA A 444 -4.20 -4.16 -34.50
C ALA A 444 -5.66 -3.99 -34.04
N VAL A 445 -5.90 -3.76 -32.74
CA VAL A 445 -7.23 -3.51 -32.18
C VAL A 445 -7.77 -2.16 -32.64
N LEU A 446 -6.98 -1.09 -32.63
CA LEU A 446 -7.38 0.22 -33.16
C LEU A 446 -7.66 0.14 -34.66
N GLY A 447 -6.82 -0.57 -35.41
CA GLY A 447 -6.99 -0.82 -36.83
C GLY A 447 -8.26 -1.63 -37.13
N LEU A 448 -8.57 -2.64 -36.31
CA LEU A 448 -9.80 -3.43 -36.39
C LEU A 448 -11.02 -2.56 -36.07
N ILE A 449 -10.96 -1.74 -35.01
CA ILE A 449 -12.03 -0.81 -34.63
C ILE A 449 -12.26 0.23 -35.73
N LEU A 450 -11.20 0.80 -36.32
CA LEU A 450 -11.30 1.72 -37.46
C LEU A 450 -11.89 1.02 -38.69
N ALA A 451 -11.46 -0.20 -39.00
CA ALA A 451 -12.01 -0.98 -40.11
C ALA A 451 -13.51 -1.28 -39.92
N ILE A 452 -13.93 -1.59 -38.69
CA ILE A 452 -15.33 -1.80 -38.32
C ILE A 452 -16.13 -0.49 -38.41
N LEU A 453 -15.59 0.63 -37.92
CA LEU A 453 -16.24 1.95 -37.97
C LEU A 453 -16.39 2.48 -39.39
N ILE A 454 -15.35 2.35 -40.23
CA ILE A 454 -15.38 2.69 -41.66
C ILE A 454 -16.38 1.79 -42.39
N GLY A 455 -16.40 0.48 -42.05
CA GLY A 455 -17.38 -0.47 -42.57
C GLY A 455 -18.82 -0.16 -42.19
N PHE A 456 -19.06 0.38 -40.99
CA PHE A 456 -20.41 0.72 -40.50
C PHE A 456 -20.97 2.01 -41.11
N ARG A 457 -20.13 3.02 -41.39
CA ARG A 457 -20.59 4.35 -41.80
C ARG A 457 -20.74 4.53 -43.32
N GLN A 458 -20.23 3.62 -44.14
CA GLN A 458 -20.22 3.77 -45.61
C GLN A 458 -20.87 2.60 -46.36
N ARG A 459 -22.20 2.41 -46.24
CA ARG A 459 -22.93 1.52 -47.17
C ARG A 459 -23.15 2.12 -48.57
N ARG A 460 -22.93 3.43 -48.76
CA ARG A 460 -23.16 4.15 -50.04
C ARG A 460 -21.90 4.60 -50.80
N MET A 461 -20.72 4.64 -50.16
CA MET A 461 -19.51 5.27 -50.73
C MET A 461 -18.37 4.28 -51.03
N VAL A 462 -18.66 2.98 -51.17
CA VAL A 462 -17.64 1.91 -51.33
C VAL A 462 -17.47 1.46 -52.79
N PHE A 463 -18.07 2.17 -53.75
CA PHE A 463 -17.90 1.82 -55.16
C PHE A 463 -16.45 2.04 -55.67
N TRP A 464 -15.72 3.02 -55.13
CA TRP A 464 -14.33 3.30 -55.53
C TRP A 464 -13.27 2.51 -54.74
N ILE A 465 -13.48 2.22 -53.45
CA ILE A 465 -12.50 1.51 -52.60
C ILE A 465 -12.39 0.01 -52.92
N LYS A 466 -13.44 -0.60 -53.50
CA LYS A 466 -13.37 -1.99 -54.01
C LYS A 466 -12.34 -2.21 -55.12
N ARG A 467 -11.84 -1.14 -55.77
CA ARG A 467 -10.97 -1.27 -56.94
C ARG A 467 -9.51 -1.61 -56.61
N ILE A 468 -9.03 -1.35 -55.39
CA ILE A 468 -7.65 -1.72 -54.99
C ILE A 468 -7.61 -2.04 -53.47
N PRO A 469 -7.94 -3.28 -53.06
CA PRO A 469 -7.93 -3.68 -51.63
C PRO A 469 -6.55 -3.53 -50.96
N ALA A 470 -5.46 -3.59 -51.73
CA ALA A 470 -4.11 -3.43 -51.22
C ALA A 470 -3.82 -2.02 -50.69
N LEU A 471 -4.37 -0.96 -51.30
CA LEU A 471 -4.10 0.44 -50.95
C LEU A 471 -4.75 0.84 -49.62
N GLY A 472 -5.93 0.29 -49.32
CA GLY A 472 -6.62 0.50 -48.04
C GLY A 472 -5.93 -0.21 -46.88
N ALA A 473 -5.38 -1.42 -47.10
CA ALA A 473 -4.57 -2.11 -46.11
C ALA A 473 -3.26 -1.36 -45.83
N LEU A 474 -2.60 -0.85 -46.87
CA LEU A 474 -1.33 -0.11 -46.76
C LEU A 474 -1.48 1.22 -46.00
N LEU A 475 -2.60 1.93 -46.20
CA LEU A 475 -2.94 3.18 -45.49
C LEU A 475 -3.20 3.00 -43.99
N LEU A 476 -3.65 1.81 -43.56
CA LEU A 476 -3.83 1.47 -42.14
C LEU A 476 -2.56 0.90 -41.51
N PHE A 477 -1.72 0.21 -42.29
CA PHE A 477 -0.51 -0.45 -41.80
C PHE A 477 0.66 0.53 -41.61
N LEU A 478 0.81 1.53 -42.50
CA LEU A 478 1.91 2.49 -42.44
C LEU A 478 1.94 3.35 -41.16
N PRO A 479 0.82 3.94 -40.68
CA PRO A 479 0.82 4.71 -39.43
C PRO A 479 1.12 3.83 -38.22
N SER A 480 0.57 2.61 -38.19
CA SER A 480 0.84 1.61 -37.16
C SER A 480 2.33 1.23 -37.12
N LEU A 481 2.95 1.03 -38.29
CA LEU A 481 4.36 0.64 -38.40
C LEU A 481 5.30 1.79 -37.98
N VAL A 482 4.97 3.03 -38.32
CA VAL A 482 5.75 4.22 -37.90
C VAL A 482 5.73 4.38 -36.38
N VAL A 483 4.57 4.21 -35.72
CA VAL A 483 4.47 4.26 -34.26
C VAL A 483 5.32 3.18 -33.60
N VAL A 484 5.32 1.96 -34.15
CA VAL A 484 6.16 0.86 -33.64
C VAL A 484 7.66 1.15 -33.81
N LEU A 485 8.06 1.72 -34.95
CA LEU A 485 9.46 2.04 -35.24
C LEU A 485 9.99 3.23 -34.42
N SER A 486 9.16 4.20 -34.09
CA SER A 486 9.53 5.37 -33.27
C SER A 486 9.54 5.08 -31.76
N MET A 487 9.04 3.92 -31.32
CA MET A 487 8.82 3.62 -29.91
C MET A 487 10.12 3.46 -29.11
N SER A 488 11.20 3.01 -29.74
CA SER A 488 12.53 2.93 -29.09
C SER A 488 13.06 4.32 -28.71
N GLN A 489 12.81 5.33 -29.54
CA GLN A 489 13.18 6.72 -29.27
C GLN A 489 12.27 7.34 -28.19
N VAL A 490 10.98 7.02 -28.21
CA VAL A 490 10.04 7.44 -27.15
C VAL A 490 10.43 6.82 -25.81
N TYR A 491 10.83 5.54 -25.77
CA TYR A 491 11.32 4.88 -24.57
C TYR A 491 12.63 5.50 -24.06
N ALA A 492 13.61 5.74 -24.94
CA ALA A 492 14.88 6.36 -24.55
C ALA A 492 14.65 7.78 -23.99
N TRP A 493 13.81 8.57 -24.64
CA TRP A 493 13.42 9.91 -24.19
C TRP A 493 12.63 9.87 -22.87
N LEU A 494 11.71 8.92 -22.72
CA LEU A 494 11.00 8.70 -21.46
C LEU A 494 12.01 8.37 -20.38
N ASN A 495 12.86 7.36 -20.55
CA ASN A 495 13.79 6.94 -19.51
C ASN A 495 14.82 8.03 -19.12
N GLU A 496 15.23 8.87 -20.08
CA GLU A 496 16.14 10.01 -19.83
C GLU A 496 15.46 11.19 -19.15
N ASN A 497 14.21 11.53 -19.50
CA ASN A 497 13.52 12.73 -19.00
C ASN A 497 12.54 12.47 -17.85
N ILE A 498 11.97 11.27 -17.81
CA ILE A 498 10.96 10.79 -16.88
C ILE A 498 11.44 9.40 -16.47
N ARG A 499 12.30 9.26 -15.45
CA ARG A 499 12.83 7.95 -14.97
C ARG A 499 11.68 6.93 -14.74
N PHE A 500 11.24 6.25 -15.79
CA PHE A 500 9.99 5.49 -15.80
C PHE A 500 10.34 4.03 -15.54
N VAL A 501 10.61 3.74 -14.28
CA VAL A 501 10.77 2.39 -13.76
C VAL A 501 9.36 1.85 -13.52
N MET A 502 8.89 0.88 -14.31
CA MET A 502 7.51 0.36 -14.18
C MET A 502 7.28 -0.42 -12.87
N TRP A 503 8.31 -1.10 -12.34
CA TRP A 503 8.31 -1.75 -11.03
C TRP A 503 9.73 -2.22 -10.69
N ASP A 504 10.42 -1.62 -9.72
CA ASP A 504 11.63 -2.16 -9.11
C ASP A 504 11.35 -2.46 -7.63
N PRO A 505 11.13 -3.74 -7.24
CA PRO A 505 10.87 -4.16 -5.85
C PRO A 505 11.88 -3.63 -4.82
N GLN A 506 13.08 -3.19 -5.25
CA GLN A 506 14.10 -2.57 -4.40
C GLN A 506 13.80 -1.11 -4.02
N THR A 507 12.79 -0.48 -4.63
CA THR A 507 12.45 0.95 -4.43
C THR A 507 11.02 1.21 -3.94
N TYR A 508 10.17 0.17 -3.83
CA TYR A 508 8.78 0.33 -3.38
C TYR A 508 8.64 0.20 -1.87
N PHE A 509 7.63 0.89 -1.33
CA PHE A 509 7.27 0.84 0.09
C PHE A 509 6.88 -0.55 0.60
N PHE A 510 6.48 -1.51 -0.25
CA PHE A 510 5.92 -2.80 0.18
C PHE A 510 6.69 -4.00 -0.39
N ASP A 511 6.54 -5.15 0.25
CA ASP A 511 7.08 -6.44 -0.19
C ASP A 511 6.21 -7.15 -1.23
N ARG A 512 4.90 -6.91 -1.24
CA ARG A 512 3.93 -7.42 -2.22
C ARG A 512 2.89 -6.36 -2.57
N ILE A 513 2.20 -6.49 -3.71
CA ILE A 513 1.08 -5.59 -4.03
C ILE A 513 -0.05 -5.88 -3.04
N PRO A 514 -0.47 -4.89 -2.24
CA PRO A 514 -1.56 -5.07 -1.30
C PRO A 514 -2.88 -5.32 -2.06
N ASP A 515 -3.60 -6.37 -1.69
CA ASP A 515 -4.91 -6.69 -2.26
C ASP A 515 -5.99 -6.81 -1.19
N ARG A 516 -7.07 -6.02 -1.32
CA ARG A 516 -8.21 -6.04 -0.40
C ARG A 516 -9.51 -6.26 -1.13
N ILE A 517 -10.13 -7.40 -0.88
CA ILE A 517 -11.46 -7.72 -1.41
C ILE A 517 -12.51 -7.31 -0.38
N ASP A 518 -13.10 -6.14 -0.55
CA ASP A 518 -14.23 -5.68 0.27
C ASP A 518 -15.57 -6.02 -0.40
N PRO A 519 -16.38 -6.94 0.17
CA PRO A 519 -17.67 -7.31 -0.39
C PRO A 519 -18.63 -6.13 -0.51
N LEU A 520 -18.55 -5.14 0.39
CA LEU A 520 -19.43 -3.98 0.36
C LEU A 520 -19.10 -3.08 -0.83
N GLU A 521 -17.81 -2.77 -1.05
CA GLU A 521 -17.37 -1.96 -2.18
C GLU A 521 -17.73 -2.64 -3.52
N ILE A 522 -17.49 -3.95 -3.64
CA ILE A 522 -17.85 -4.74 -4.83
C ILE A 522 -19.36 -4.70 -5.08
N THR A 523 -20.16 -4.85 -4.02
CA THR A 523 -21.63 -4.83 -4.12
C THR A 523 -22.11 -3.45 -4.55
N LEU A 524 -21.58 -2.37 -3.97
CA LEU A 524 -21.94 -1.00 -4.32
C LEU A 524 -21.59 -0.67 -5.78
N VAL A 525 -20.40 -1.04 -6.24
CA VAL A 525 -19.97 -0.84 -7.64
C VAL A 525 -20.87 -1.65 -8.60
N SER A 526 -21.15 -2.91 -8.25
CA SER A 526 -22.01 -3.78 -9.07
C SER A 526 -23.44 -3.24 -9.17
N VAL A 527 -24.02 -2.82 -8.04
CA VAL A 527 -25.36 -2.20 -8.00
C VAL A 527 -25.36 -0.88 -8.79
N GLY A 528 -24.33 -0.05 -8.61
CA GLY A 528 -24.15 1.19 -9.36
C GLY A 528 -24.15 0.97 -10.88
N MET A 529 -23.43 -0.04 -11.36
CA MET A 529 -23.42 -0.37 -12.80
C MET A 529 -24.76 -0.91 -13.31
N ILE A 530 -25.45 -1.72 -12.51
CA ILE A 530 -26.80 -2.20 -12.85
C ILE A 530 -27.76 -1.01 -12.98
N VAL A 531 -27.71 -0.07 -12.02
CA VAL A 531 -28.53 1.15 -12.05
C VAL A 531 -28.20 2.00 -13.27
N SER A 532 -26.92 2.22 -13.57
CA SER A 532 -26.47 2.94 -14.77
C SER A 532 -27.00 2.30 -16.06
N CYS A 533 -27.01 0.96 -16.15
CA CYS A 533 -27.56 0.25 -17.31
C CYS A 533 -29.08 0.44 -17.44
N VAL A 534 -29.81 0.38 -16.32
CA VAL A 534 -31.25 0.61 -16.30
C VAL A 534 -31.57 2.04 -16.74
N ILE A 535 -30.86 3.04 -16.21
CA ILE A 535 -31.01 4.45 -16.60
C ILE A 535 -30.70 4.64 -18.08
N GLY A 536 -29.58 4.09 -18.57
CA GLY A 536 -29.19 4.17 -19.98
C GLY A 536 -30.23 3.56 -20.92
N SER A 537 -30.86 2.45 -20.51
CA SER A 537 -31.93 1.81 -21.29
C SER A 537 -33.27 2.55 -21.26
N LEU A 538 -33.49 3.44 -20.28
CA LEU A 538 -34.80 4.06 -20.03
C LEU A 538 -35.21 5.02 -21.16
N ILE A 539 -34.31 5.90 -21.60
CA ILE A 539 -34.61 6.89 -22.64
C ILE A 539 -34.98 6.21 -23.97
N PRO A 540 -34.17 5.27 -24.51
CA PRO A 540 -34.54 4.54 -25.71
C PRO A 540 -35.82 3.70 -25.52
N ALA A 541 -36.02 3.09 -24.35
CA ALA A 541 -37.23 2.31 -24.06
C ALA A 541 -38.51 3.17 -24.11
N LEU A 542 -38.45 4.42 -23.62
CA LEU A 542 -39.55 5.37 -23.72
C LEU A 542 -39.87 5.68 -25.18
N ILE A 543 -38.84 5.97 -25.99
CA ILE A 543 -38.98 6.22 -27.44
C ILE A 543 -39.63 5.01 -28.14
N ALA A 544 -39.13 3.80 -27.87
CA ALA A 544 -39.66 2.56 -28.45
C ALA A 544 -41.13 2.33 -28.06
N SER A 545 -41.50 2.63 -26.82
CA SER A 545 -42.88 2.50 -26.36
C SER A 545 -43.83 3.49 -27.04
N SER A 546 -43.32 4.64 -27.52
CA SER A 546 -44.13 5.64 -28.19
C SER A 546 -44.45 5.36 -29.65
N LEU A 547 -43.66 4.53 -30.34
CA LEU A 547 -43.74 4.25 -31.80
C LEU A 547 -45.11 3.75 -32.27
N GLU A 548 -45.82 4.48 -33.12
CA GLU A 548 -47.15 4.08 -33.58
C GLU A 548 -47.10 2.92 -34.59
N PRO A 549 -47.98 1.90 -34.47
CA PRO A 549 -47.98 0.75 -35.39
C PRO A 549 -48.10 1.16 -36.85
N VAL A 550 -48.96 2.14 -37.11
CA VAL A 550 -49.23 2.66 -38.46
C VAL A 550 -47.98 3.28 -39.07
N GLU A 551 -47.24 4.10 -38.34
CA GLU A 551 -46.00 4.70 -38.83
C GLU A 551 -44.91 3.66 -39.08
N THR A 552 -44.75 2.69 -38.17
CA THR A 552 -43.70 1.67 -38.27
C THR A 552 -43.90 0.65 -39.41
N LEU A 553 -45.14 0.49 -39.89
CA LEU A 553 -45.50 -0.46 -40.95
C LEU A 553 -45.73 0.20 -42.32
N ARG A 554 -45.83 1.54 -42.38
CA ARG A 554 -46.20 2.29 -43.60
C ARG A 554 -45.03 2.71 -44.47
N TYR A 555 -43.81 2.76 -43.92
CA TYR A 555 -42.59 3.08 -44.69
C TYR A 555 -41.93 1.81 -45.25
N GLU A 556 -42.61 1.19 -46.22
CA GLU A 556 -42.04 0.39 -47.32
C GLU A 556 -42.92 0.55 -48.56
#